data_AF-A0AAW6E925-F1
#
_entry.id   AF-A0AAW6E925-F1
#
_cell.length_a   1.000
_cell.length_b   1.000
_cell.length_c   1.000
_cell.angle_alpha   90.00
_cell.angle_beta   90.00
_cell.angle_gamma   90.00
#
_symmetry.space_group_name_H-M   'P 1'
#
loop_
_entity.id
_entity.type
_entity.pdbx_description
1 polymer ?
#
loop_
_entity_poly.entity_id
_entity_poly.type
_entity_poly.pdbx_seq_one_letter_code
_entity_poly.pdbx_strand_id
1 'polypeptide(L)' 'MVKVRIEGLPEEVEKFTKQLEKDGYEFLQKSENYPNRNSVYVRKYVEIMVDDE' A
#
# COMPACT_ATOMS: atom_id res chain seq x y z
N MET A 1 10.43 -9.92 -4.72
CA MET A 1 9.58 -8.76 -5.09
C MET A 1 8.11 -9.12 -4.92
N VAL A 2 7.36 -8.38 -4.11
CA VAL A 2 5.96 -8.67 -3.79
C VAL A 2 5.08 -7.49 -4.20
N LYS A 3 4.03 -7.79 -4.99
CA LYS A 3 2.97 -6.83 -5.33
C LYS A 3 1.85 -6.96 -4.32
N VAL A 4 1.67 -5.94 -3.49
CA VAL A 4 0.62 -5.90 -2.47
C VAL A 4 -0.50 -4.97 -2.94
N ARG A 5 -1.73 -5.50 -2.98
CA ARG A 5 -2.95 -4.71 -3.17
C ARG A 5 -3.55 -4.44 -1.80
N ILE A 6 -3.59 -3.17 -1.43
CA ILE A 6 -4.24 -2.70 -0.20
C ILE A 6 -5.57 -2.08 -0.60
N GLU A 7 -6.66 -2.54 0.01
CA GLU A 7 -8.00 -1.97 -0.16
C GLU A 7 -8.59 -1.69 1.23
N GLY A 8 -9.03 -0.45 1.44
CA GLY A 8 -9.46 -0.01 2.76
C GLY A 8 -9.89 1.45 2.75
N LEU A 9 -10.20 2.00 3.93
CA LEU A 9 -10.42 3.44 4.05
C LEU A 9 -9.12 4.20 3.79
N PRO A 10 -9.17 5.43 3.23
CA PRO A 10 -7.98 6.20 2.91
C PRO A 10 -7.06 6.41 4.13
N GLU A 11 -7.62 6.65 5.31
CA GLU A 11 -6.85 6.77 6.56
C GLU A 11 -6.16 5.46 6.96
N GLU A 12 -6.80 4.31 6.75
CA GLU A 12 -6.23 3.00 7.07
C GLU A 12 -5.12 2.63 6.10
N VAL A 13 -5.32 2.89 4.80
CA VAL A 13 -4.30 2.68 3.76
C VAL A 13 -3.07 3.54 4.04
N GLU A 14 -3.24 4.79 4.47
CA GLU A 14 -2.12 5.65 4.87
C GLU A 14 -1.39 5.12 6.11
N LYS A 15 -2.13 4.72 7.15
CA LYS A 15 -1.53 4.13 8.36
C LYS A 15 -0.73 2.88 8.03
N PHE A 16 -1.29 1.99 7.21
CA PHE A 16 -0.63 0.75 6.79
C PHE A 16 0.63 1.02 5.96
N THR A 17 0.58 1.98 5.04
CA THR A 17 1.75 2.37 4.25
C THR A 17 2.87 2.91 5.16
N LYS A 18 2.54 3.78 6.13
CA LYS A 18 3.50 4.30 7.11
C LYS A 18 4.06 3.21 8.03
N GLN A 19 3.22 2.25 8.40
CA GLN A 19 3.64 1.09 9.21
C GLN A 19 4.68 0.27 8.45
N LEU A 20 4.42 -0.08 7.19
CA LEU A 20 5.35 -0.80 6.32
C LEU A 20 6.68 -0.05 6.13
N GLU A 21 6.67 1.27 5.99
CA GLU A 21 7.92 2.08 5.94
C GLU A 21 8.71 1.98 7.25
N LYS A 22 8.01 1.91 8.39
CA LYS A 22 8.62 1.75 9.71
C LYS A 22 9.14 0.33 9.95
N ASP A 23 8.47 -0.67 9.40
CA ASP A 23 8.88 -2.08 9.46
C ASP A 23 10.09 -2.38 8.55
N GLY A 24 10.59 -1.39 7.79
CA GLY A 24 11.81 -1.51 7.00
C GLY A 24 11.60 -2.06 5.59
N TYR A 25 10.35 -2.15 5.12
CA TYR A 25 10.09 -2.55 3.75
C TYR A 25 10.43 -1.40 2.78
N GLU A 26 11.35 -1.66 1.85
CA GLU A 26 11.64 -0.72 0.78
C GLU A 26 10.54 -0.77 -0.29
N PHE A 27 9.80 0.33 -0.42
CA PHE A 27 8.82 0.52 -1.49
C PHE A 27 9.53 0.91 -2.79
N LEU A 28 9.49 0.02 -3.77
CA LEU A 28 10.00 0.31 -5.11
C LEU A 28 9.04 1.19 -5.91
N GLN A 29 7.73 0.93 -5.77
CA GLN A 29 6.71 1.65 -6.52
C GLN A 29 5.45 1.82 -5.68
N LYS A 30 4.98 3.06 -5.60
CA LYS A 30 3.70 3.42 -4.97
C LYS A 30 2.78 3.90 -6.10
N SER A 31 1.71 3.15 -6.39
CA SER A 31 0.65 3.65 -7.28
C SER A 31 -0.20 4.70 -6.57
N GLU A 32 -0.84 5.56 -7.35
CA GLU A 32 -1.85 6.50 -6.86
C GLU A 32 -3.06 5.78 -6.28
N ASN A 33 -3.74 6.45 -5.35
CA ASN A 33 -4.94 5.93 -4.70
C ASN A 33 -6.08 5.94 -5.71
N TYR A 34 -6.62 4.77 -6.07
CA TYR A 34 -7.80 4.71 -6.92
C TYR A 34 -9.05 4.74 -6.04
N PRO A 35 -9.86 5.81 -6.11
CA PRO A 35 -11.12 5.87 -5.38
C PRO A 35 -12.14 4.93 -6.02
N ASN A 36 -12.97 4.30 -5.20
CA ASN A 36 -14.06 3.49 -5.70
C ASN A 36 -15.29 4.37 -5.96
N ARG A 37 -15.92 4.25 -7.14
CA ARG A 37 -16.89 5.24 -7.65
C ARG A 37 -18.12 5.47 -6.75
N ASN A 38 -18.47 4.48 -5.93
CA ASN A 38 -19.61 4.47 -5.02
C ASN A 38 -19.22 4.18 -3.55
N SER A 39 -17.95 4.35 -3.20
CA SER A 39 -17.47 3.99 -1.86
C SER A 39 -16.30 4.85 -1.41
N VAL A 40 -16.25 5.12 -0.11
CA VAL A 40 -15.12 5.80 0.55
C VAL A 40 -13.84 4.95 0.55
N TYR A 41 -13.94 3.66 0.21
CA TYR A 41 -12.81 2.76 0.08
C TYR A 41 -11.91 3.17 -1.10
N VAL A 42 -10.61 3.17 -0.84
CA VAL A 42 -9.56 3.37 -1.83
C VAL A 42 -8.76 2.09 -1.99
N ARG A 43 -8.31 1.85 -3.21
CA ARG A 43 -7.37 0.77 -3.52
C ARG A 43 -6.03 1.37 -3.89
N LYS A 44 -4.96 0.82 -3.33
CA LYS A 44 -3.59 1.22 -3.58
C LYS A 44 -2.75 -0.01 -3.88
N TYR A 45 -1.93 0.09 -4.91
CA TYR A 45 -0.96 -0.93 -5.26
C TYR A 45 0.41 -0.46 -4.81
N VAL A 46 1.10 -1.30 -4.06
CA VAL A 46 2.45 -1.07 -3.59
C VAL A 46 3.32 -2.26 -3.93
N GLU A 47 4.47 -1.97 -4.51
CA GLU A 47 5.52 -2.95 -4.76
C GLU A 47 6.58 -2.81 -3.68
N ILE A 48 6.79 -3.90 -2.94
CA ILE A 48 7.80 -4.01 -1.90
C ILE A 48 8.90 -4.99 -2.32
N MET A 49 10.14 -4.60 -2.06
CA MET A 49 11.25 -5.54 -2.01
C MET A 49 11.14 -6.32 -0.71
N VAL A 50 11.24 -7.63 -0.83
CA VAL A 50 11.46 -8.52 0.30
C VAL A 50 12.78 -9.18 -0.06
N ASP A 51 13.82 -8.91 0.73
CA ASP A 51 15.04 -9.69 0.66
C ASP A 51 14.69 -11.10 1.15
N ASP A 52 14.81 -12.07 0.24
CA ASP A 52 14.80 -13.48 0.58
C ASP A 52 16.15 -13.76 1.24
N GLU A 53 16.15 -14.00 2.54
CA GLU A 53 17.33 -14.46 3.29
C GLU A 53 17.83 -15.82 2.77
#